data_AF-A0A7R9M1G4-F1
#
_entry.id   AF-A0A7R9M1G4-F1
#
_cell.length_a   1.000
_cell.length_b   1.000
_cell.length_c   1.000
_cell.angle_alpha   90.00
_cell.angle_beta   90.00
_cell.angle_gamma   90.00
#
_symmetry.space_group_name_H-M   'P 1'
#
loop_
_entity.id
_entity.type
_entity.pdbx_description
1 polymer ?
#
loop_
_entity_poly.entity_id
_entity_poly.type
_entity_poly.pdbx_seq_one_letter_code
_entity_poly.pdbx_strand_id
1 'polypeptide(L)'
;CSFVGKRGNGPQAISIGKNCDKFGIVVHELGHVVGFWHEHTRPDRDDNVQIVTKNIMSGQEYNFNKLTEEEVNSLGLNYDFDSIMHYARNTFSKSTYLDTILPQHDPTLNVRPEIGQRVRLSKGDIAQTKMLYRCP
;
A
#
# COMPACT_ATOMS: atom_id res chain seq x y z
N CYS A 1 -5.65 -5.31 10.14
CA CYS A 1 -4.29 -5.84 10.06
C CYS A 1 -4.34 -7.35 9.83
N SER A 2 -3.58 -7.82 8.85
CA SER A 2 -3.54 -9.21 8.39
C SER A 2 -2.10 -9.62 8.08
N PHE A 3 -1.83 -10.93 8.08
CA PHE A 3 -0.59 -11.46 7.54
C PHE A 3 -0.57 -11.37 6.02
N VAL A 4 0.62 -11.26 5.44
CA VAL A 4 0.81 -11.26 3.98
C VAL A 4 1.00 -12.68 3.46
N GLY A 5 0.11 -13.11 2.57
CA GLY A 5 0.13 -14.42 1.93
C GLY A 5 -0.33 -15.59 2.82
N LYS A 6 -0.11 -16.82 2.33
CA LYS A 6 -0.46 -18.07 3.02
C LYS A 6 0.57 -18.42 4.08
N ARG A 7 0.14 -18.49 5.36
CA ARG A 7 1.02 -18.87 6.49
C ARG A 7 1.33 -20.37 6.59
N GLY A 8 0.52 -21.23 5.99
CA GLY A 8 0.74 -22.69 5.87
C GLY A 8 0.43 -23.52 7.13
N ASN A 9 0.54 -22.97 8.34
CA ASN A 9 0.49 -23.73 9.60
C ASN A 9 -0.81 -23.53 10.41
N GLY A 10 -1.96 -23.50 9.73
CA GLY A 10 -3.27 -23.35 10.38
C GLY A 10 -3.99 -22.04 10.04
N PRO A 11 -5.00 -21.65 10.84
CA PRO A 11 -5.80 -20.46 10.55
C PRO A 11 -4.96 -19.18 10.64
N GLN A 12 -5.27 -18.21 9.76
CA GLN A 12 -4.73 -16.86 9.80
C GLN A 12 -5.88 -15.87 10.00
N ALA A 13 -5.80 -15.06 11.07
CA ALA A 13 -6.85 -14.11 11.41
C ALA A 13 -6.70 -12.80 10.61
N ILE A 14 -7.85 -12.18 10.33
CA ILE A 14 -7.94 -10.79 9.88
C ILE A 14 -8.61 -9.99 11.00
N SER A 15 -7.93 -8.99 11.53
CA SER A 15 -8.47 -8.16 12.60
C SER A 15 -9.36 -7.05 12.02
N ILE A 16 -10.69 -7.19 12.19
CA ILE A 16 -11.70 -6.19 11.82
C ILE A 16 -12.34 -5.63 13.09
N GLY A 17 -12.01 -4.37 13.40
CA GLY A 17 -12.59 -3.63 14.50
C GLY A 17 -13.66 -2.63 14.05
N LYS A 18 -14.28 -1.95 15.03
CA LYS A 18 -15.19 -0.82 14.77
C LYS A 18 -14.43 0.28 14.01
N ASN A 19 -15.00 0.76 12.89
CA ASN A 19 -14.40 1.68 11.91
C ASN A 19 -13.45 1.04 10.88
N CYS A 20 -13.19 -0.27 10.94
CA CYS A 20 -12.40 -1.02 9.96
C CYS A 20 -13.26 -2.00 9.14
N ASP A 21 -14.58 -1.94 9.29
CA ASP A 21 -15.58 -2.85 8.71
C ASP A 21 -16.16 -2.37 7.37
N LYS A 22 -15.64 -1.25 6.85
CA LYS A 22 -16.04 -0.73 5.53
C LYS A 22 -15.50 -1.63 4.42
N PHE A 23 -16.29 -1.78 3.35
CA PHE A 23 -15.96 -2.63 2.19
C PHE A 23 -14.51 -2.52 1.71
N GLY A 24 -14.03 -1.31 1.38
CA GLY A 24 -12.67 -1.16 0.85
C GLY A 24 -11.56 -1.42 1.87
N ILE A 25 -11.84 -1.29 3.17
CA ILE A 25 -10.87 -1.69 4.21
C ILE A 25 -10.78 -3.21 4.24
N VAL A 26 -11.90 -3.92 4.17
CA VAL A 26 -11.89 -5.39 4.08
C VAL A 26 -11.18 -5.86 2.81
N VAL A 27 -11.40 -5.20 1.67
CA VAL A 27 -10.67 -5.53 0.42
C VAL A 27 -9.17 -5.31 0.57
N HIS A 28 -8.72 -4.24 1.23
CA HIS A 28 -7.31 -4.01 1.55
C HIS A 28 -6.72 -5.15 2.39
N GLU A 29 -7.41 -5.56 3.45
CA GLU A 29 -6.96 -6.66 4.31
C GLU A 29 -6.91 -8.00 3.56
N LEU A 30 -7.85 -8.23 2.64
CA LEU A 30 -7.80 -9.39 1.74
C LEU A 30 -6.65 -9.29 0.74
N GLY A 31 -6.26 -8.09 0.29
CA GLY A 31 -5.04 -7.87 -0.50
C GLY A 31 -3.79 -8.36 0.20
N HIS A 32 -3.68 -8.13 1.52
CA HIS A 32 -2.62 -8.76 2.33
C HIS A 32 -2.71 -10.29 2.29
N VAL A 33 -3.90 -10.87 2.49
CA VAL A 33 -4.07 -12.34 2.43
C VAL A 33 -3.65 -12.93 1.08
N VAL A 34 -3.93 -12.23 -0.03
CA VAL A 34 -3.52 -12.60 -1.38
C VAL A 34 -1.99 -12.57 -1.55
N GLY A 35 -1.29 -11.71 -0.79
CA GLY A 35 0.17 -11.66 -0.80
C GLY A 35 0.76 -10.28 -1.08
N PHE A 36 -0.03 -9.22 -1.03
CA PHE A 36 0.45 -7.87 -1.27
C PHE A 36 0.88 -7.16 0.00
N TRP A 37 2.07 -6.56 -0.03
CA TRP A 37 2.50 -5.55 0.92
C TRP A 37 1.93 -4.19 0.56
N HIS A 38 2.21 -3.17 1.37
CA HIS A 38 1.79 -1.80 1.05
C HIS A 38 2.59 -1.26 -0.14
N GLU A 39 1.93 -0.53 -1.04
CA GLU A 39 2.57 -0.05 -2.27
C GLU A 39 3.78 0.88 -1.97
N HIS A 40 3.71 1.68 -0.90
CA HIS A 40 4.80 2.58 -0.48
C HIS A 40 6.01 1.90 0.14
N THR A 41 5.96 0.57 0.35
CA THR A 41 7.09 -0.22 0.83
C THR A 41 7.86 -0.90 -0.30
N ARG A 42 7.48 -0.72 -1.57
CA ARG A 42 8.24 -1.28 -2.70
C ARG A 42 9.70 -0.80 -2.73
N PRO A 43 10.64 -1.60 -3.25
CA PRO A 43 12.05 -1.20 -3.38
C PRO A 43 12.26 0.08 -4.20
N ASP A 44 11.47 0.25 -5.27
CA ASP A 44 11.46 1.37 -6.23
C ASP A 44 10.61 2.57 -5.79
N ARG A 45 10.06 2.56 -4.57
CA ARG A 45 9.10 3.59 -4.14
C ARG A 45 9.69 5.00 -4.12
N ASP A 46 11.00 5.15 -3.89
CA ASP A 46 11.63 6.48 -3.80
C ASP A 46 11.63 7.23 -5.14
N ASP A 47 11.45 6.53 -6.27
CA ASP A 47 11.28 7.15 -7.60
C ASP A 47 9.86 7.70 -7.81
N ASN A 48 8.91 7.30 -6.95
CA ASN A 48 7.49 7.55 -7.13
C ASN A 48 6.89 8.41 -6.00
N VAL A 49 7.38 8.25 -4.77
CA VAL A 49 6.92 8.97 -3.58
C VAL A 49 8.09 9.40 -2.70
N GLN A 50 7.95 10.54 -2.05
CA GLN A 50 8.82 11.00 -0.97
C GLN A 50 8.18 10.71 0.39
N ILE A 51 8.94 10.08 1.29
CA ILE A 51 8.53 9.95 2.69
C ILE A 51 9.03 11.13 3.51
N VAL A 52 8.10 11.87 4.10
CA VAL A 52 8.39 13.05 4.93
C VAL A 52 8.54 12.61 6.39
N THR A 53 9.68 12.00 6.71
CA THR A 53 9.94 11.36 8.00
C THR A 53 9.70 12.27 9.21
N LYS A 54 10.01 13.56 9.11
CA LYS A 54 9.75 14.57 10.15
C LYS A 54 8.27 14.67 10.58
N ASN A 55 7.34 14.29 9.70
CA ASN A 55 5.90 14.37 9.92
C ASN A 55 5.31 13.07 10.50
N ILE A 56 6.08 11.97 10.53
CA ILE A 56 5.61 10.66 11.04
C ILE A 56 5.56 10.69 12.58
N MET A 57 4.50 10.14 13.17
CA MET A 57 4.39 9.97 14.62
C MET A 57 5.57 9.14 15.16
N SER A 58 6.11 9.55 16.32
CA SER A 58 7.24 8.84 16.92
C SER A 58 6.88 7.38 17.22
N GLY A 59 7.73 6.46 16.80
CA GLY A 59 7.54 5.02 16.93
C GLY A 59 6.75 4.39 15.78
N GLN A 60 6.33 5.15 14.75
CA GLN A 60 5.61 4.63 13.57
C GLN A 60 6.47 4.62 12.30
N GLU A 61 7.73 5.01 12.39
CA GLU A 61 8.65 5.14 11.25
C GLU A 61 8.86 3.80 10.52
N TYR A 62 8.83 2.69 11.26
CA TYR A 62 9.01 1.34 10.69
C TYR A 62 7.95 0.97 9.65
N ASN A 63 6.74 1.55 9.71
CA ASN A 63 5.68 1.31 8.72
C ASN A 63 6.04 1.85 7.33
N PHE A 64 7.09 2.66 7.21
CA PHE A 64 7.53 3.30 5.96
C PHE A 64 8.86 2.72 5.46
N ASN A 65 9.37 1.67 6.10
CA ASN A 65 10.57 0.97 5.63
C ASN A 65 10.29 0.32 4.27
N LYS A 66 11.28 0.40 3.38
CA LYS A 66 11.23 -0.34 2.12
C LYS A 66 11.49 -1.81 2.39
N LEU A 67 10.81 -2.65 1.65
CA LEU A 67 11.12 -4.07 1.51
C LEU A 67 12.23 -4.23 0.48
N THR A 68 12.92 -5.36 0.55
CA THR A 68 13.97 -5.74 -0.39
C THR A 68 13.39 -6.41 -1.65
N GLU A 69 14.20 -6.50 -2.71
CA GLU A 69 13.81 -7.22 -3.94
C GLU A 69 13.62 -8.73 -3.72
N GLU A 70 14.16 -9.28 -2.63
CA GLU A 70 13.93 -10.68 -2.23
C GLU A 70 12.56 -10.88 -1.58
N GLU A 71 12.03 -9.83 -0.93
CA GLU A 71 10.74 -9.86 -0.21
C GLU A 71 9.55 -9.49 -1.10
N VAL A 72 9.77 -8.67 -2.14
CA VAL A 72 8.70 -8.15 -3.01
C VAL A 72 9.08 -8.29 -4.48
N ASN A 73 8.11 -8.73 -5.28
CA ASN A 73 8.21 -8.77 -6.72
C ASN A 73 7.05 -8.00 -7.38
N SER A 74 7.36 -6.91 -8.07
CA SER A 74 6.39 -6.07 -8.78
C SER A 74 5.84 -6.71 -10.06
N LEU A 75 6.38 -7.86 -10.49
CA LEU A 75 5.99 -8.60 -11.70
C LEU A 75 6.10 -7.75 -12.98
N GLY A 76 7.00 -6.76 -12.99
CA GLY A 76 7.19 -5.83 -14.11
C GLY A 76 6.13 -4.74 -14.23
N LEU A 77 5.22 -4.61 -13.26
CA LEU A 77 4.24 -3.53 -13.23
C LEU A 77 4.80 -2.27 -12.58
N ASN A 78 4.43 -1.13 -13.14
CA ASN A 78 4.77 0.19 -12.61
C ASN A 78 4.16 0.40 -11.21
N TYR A 79 4.67 1.40 -10.50
CA TYR A 79 4.12 1.84 -9.23
C TYR A 79 2.67 2.31 -9.37
N ASP A 80 1.78 1.83 -8.49
CA ASP A 80 0.35 2.12 -8.60
C ASP A 80 -0.17 3.04 -7.48
N PHE A 81 -0.23 4.34 -7.77
CA PHE A 81 -0.78 5.34 -6.85
C PHE A 81 -2.27 5.10 -6.48
N ASP A 82 -3.04 4.45 -7.36
CA ASP A 82 -4.47 4.13 -7.14
C ASP A 82 -4.65 2.79 -6.40
N SER A 83 -3.58 2.06 -6.12
CA SER A 83 -3.64 0.76 -5.45
C SER A 83 -4.40 0.86 -4.13
N ILE A 84 -5.30 -0.10 -3.88
CA ILE A 84 -5.97 -0.21 -2.59
C ILE A 84 -4.98 -0.48 -1.44
N MET A 85 -3.77 -0.94 -1.77
CA MET A 85 -2.68 -1.21 -0.83
C MET A 85 -1.84 0.04 -0.53
N HIS A 86 -2.03 1.15 -1.25
CA HIS A 86 -1.30 2.38 -0.99
C HIS A 86 -1.83 3.10 0.26
N TYR A 87 -0.94 3.68 1.06
CA TYR A 87 -1.32 4.55 2.19
C TYR A 87 -1.88 5.89 1.72
N ALA A 88 -2.74 6.50 2.53
CA ALA A 88 -3.14 7.89 2.34
C ALA A 88 -1.99 8.84 2.72
N ARG A 89 -2.00 10.05 2.16
CA ARG A 89 -0.94 11.06 2.33
C ARG A 89 -0.56 11.38 3.77
N ASN A 90 -1.51 11.30 4.72
CA ASN A 90 -1.31 11.65 6.13
C ASN A 90 -1.36 10.44 7.08
N THR A 91 -1.22 9.22 6.54
CA THR A 91 -1.23 7.99 7.35
C THR A 91 -0.09 8.06 8.38
N PHE A 92 -0.37 7.78 9.65
CA PHE A 92 0.55 7.95 10.79
C PHE A 92 1.21 9.32 10.93
N SER A 93 0.53 10.38 10.48
CA SER A 93 1.04 11.74 10.63
C SER A 93 0.86 12.28 12.06
N LYS A 94 1.79 13.14 12.49
CA LYS A 94 1.68 13.91 13.75
C LYS A 94 0.47 14.86 13.77
N SER A 95 -0.04 15.25 12.61
CA SER A 95 -1.21 16.14 12.48
C SER A 95 -1.93 15.88 11.17
N THR A 96 -3.25 16.05 11.14
CA THR A 96 -4.10 15.75 9.97
C THR A 96 -3.74 16.54 8.72
N TYR A 97 -3.08 17.70 8.87
CA TYR A 97 -2.68 18.60 7.78
C TYR A 97 -1.23 18.39 7.30
N LEU A 98 -0.51 17.46 7.91
CA LEU A 98 0.87 17.14 7.54
C LEU A 98 0.92 15.84 6.76
N ASP A 99 1.50 15.88 5.57
CA ASP A 99 1.69 14.70 4.75
C ASP A 99 2.93 13.93 5.19
N THR A 100 2.80 12.61 5.33
CA THR A 100 3.89 11.64 5.54
C THR A 100 4.34 11.04 4.22
N ILE A 101 3.47 10.98 3.20
CA ILE A 101 3.78 10.49 1.85
C ILE A 101 3.39 11.56 0.83
N LEU A 102 4.34 11.96 0.00
CA LEU A 102 4.14 12.91 -1.09
C LEU A 102 4.49 12.25 -2.43
N PRO A 103 3.52 11.98 -3.32
CA PRO A 103 3.80 11.54 -4.69
C PRO A 103 4.74 12.52 -5.38
N GLN A 104 5.75 12.02 -6.10
CA GLN A 104 6.67 12.87 -6.85
C GLN A 104 5.91 13.74 -7.87
N HIS A 105 6.44 14.93 -8.14
CA HIS A 105 5.84 15.82 -9.14
C HIS A 105 6.29 15.38 -10.53
N ASP A 106 5.35 14.92 -11.33
CA ASP A 106 5.56 14.77 -12.77
C ASP A 106 5.35 16.14 -13.44
N PRO A 107 6.38 16.75 -14.07
CA PRO A 107 6.26 18.04 -14.74
C PRO A 107 5.24 18.04 -15.89
N THR A 108 4.90 16.87 -16.43
CA THR A 108 3.91 16.70 -17.50
C THR A 108 2.48 16.67 -16.96
N LEU A 109 2.30 16.49 -15.66
CA LEU A 109 1.01 16.48 -14.99
C LEU A 109 0.82 17.76 -14.18
N ASN A 110 -0.30 18.44 -14.43
CA ASN A 110 -0.66 19.67 -13.69
C ASN A 110 -0.98 19.41 -12.21
N VAL A 111 -1.17 18.15 -11.81
CA VAL A 111 -1.56 17.75 -10.45
C VAL A 111 -0.79 16.51 -10.02
N ARG A 112 -0.48 16.42 -8.72
CA ARG A 112 0.07 15.19 -8.14
C ARG A 112 -1.01 14.11 -8.10
N PRO A 113 -0.67 12.83 -8.31
CA PRO A 113 -1.61 11.73 -8.14
C PRO A 113 -2.25 11.72 -6.75
N GLU A 114 -3.52 11.35 -6.68
CA GLU A 114 -4.18 11.02 -5.41
C GLU A 114 -3.74 9.63 -4.94
N ILE A 115 -3.65 9.44 -3.62
CA ILE A 115 -3.20 8.19 -2.99
C ILE A 115 -4.07 7.82 -1.80
N GLY A 116 -4.21 6.51 -1.55
CA GLY A 116 -4.88 5.99 -0.36
C GLY A 116 -6.38 5.75 -0.50
N GLN A 117 -6.88 5.57 -1.72
CA GLN A 117 -8.27 5.21 -1.93
C GLN A 117 -8.61 3.87 -1.25
N ARG A 118 -9.84 3.75 -0.75
CA ARG A 118 -10.40 2.53 -0.13
C ARG A 118 -11.82 2.29 -0.65
N VAL A 119 -11.99 2.35 -1.96
CA VAL A 119 -13.29 2.21 -2.64
C VAL A 119 -13.34 0.90 -3.44
N ARG A 120 -12.30 0.61 -4.23
CA ARG A 120 -12.25 -0.54 -5.14
C ARG A 120 -10.81 -0.97 -5.40
N LEU A 121 -10.63 -2.14 -6.03
CA LEU A 121 -9.34 -2.49 -6.60
C LEU A 121 -9.01 -1.54 -7.76
N SER A 122 -7.75 -1.15 -7.86
CA SER A 122 -7.24 -0.44 -9.02
C SER A 122 -7.09 -1.40 -10.21
N LYS A 123 -6.76 -0.85 -11.39
CA LYS A 123 -6.39 -1.69 -12.54
C LYS A 123 -5.07 -2.44 -12.28
N GLY A 124 -4.13 -1.80 -11.57
CA GLY A 124 -2.85 -2.40 -11.20
C GLY A 124 -3.01 -3.56 -10.24
N ASP A 125 -3.81 -3.40 -9.17
CA ASP A 125 -4.12 -4.47 -8.20
C ASP A 125 -4.66 -5.73 -8.91
N ILE A 126 -5.62 -5.54 -9.82
CA ILE A 126 -6.24 -6.64 -10.58
C ILE A 126 -5.22 -7.30 -11.52
N ALA A 127 -4.45 -6.51 -12.27
CA ALA A 127 -3.45 -7.03 -13.19
C ALA A 127 -2.36 -7.81 -12.45
N GLN A 128 -1.82 -7.25 -11.36
CA GLN A 128 -0.79 -7.89 -10.55
C GLN A 128 -1.29 -9.17 -9.91
N THR A 129 -2.53 -9.20 -9.41
CA THR A 129 -3.15 -10.43 -8.87
C THR A 129 -3.24 -11.51 -9.94
N LYS A 130 -3.70 -11.16 -11.15
CA LYS A 130 -3.78 -12.11 -12.27
C LYS A 130 -2.42 -12.68 -12.65
N MET A 131 -1.38 -11.85 -12.66
CA MET A 131 -0.02 -12.30 -12.95
C MET A 131 0.53 -13.20 -11.83
N LEU A 132 0.34 -12.80 -10.57
CA LEU A 132 0.81 -13.55 -9.40
C LEU A 132 0.19 -14.95 -9.33
N TYR A 133 -1.11 -15.06 -9.62
CA TYR A 133 -1.87 -16.31 -9.58
C TYR A 133 -2.00 -17.02 -10.93
N ARG A 134 -1.35 -16.50 -11.99
CA ARG A 134 -1.39 -17.05 -13.35
C ARG A 134 -2.84 -17.30 -13.84
N CYS A 135 -3.70 -16.31 -13.62
CA CYS A 135 -5.09 -16.39 -14.07
C CYS A 135 -5.14 -16.39 -15.62
N PRO A 136 -6.08 -17.15 -16.21
CA PRO A 136 -6.28 -17.22 -17.66
C PRO A 136 -6.82 -15.91 -18.26
#